data_AF-A0A2M8FTE6-F1
#
_entry.id   AF-A0A2M8FTE6-F1
#
_cell.length_a   1.000
_cell.length_b   1.000
_cell.length_c   1.000
_cell.angle_alpha   90.00
_cell.angle_beta   90.00
_cell.angle_gamma   90.00
#
_symmetry.space_group_name_H-M   'P 1'
#
loop_
_entity.id
_entity.type
_entity.pdbx_description
1 polymer ?
#
loop_
_entity_poly.entity_id
_entity_poly.type
_entity_poly.pdbx_seq_one_letter_code
_entity_poly.pdbx_strand_id
1 'polypeptide(L)'
;MEKLIEIANQSFYHAKIDQLVNTIVQHNNCAVIIAEEDFLKWIALGIDLFDGKIYQIILVTNNLNVFYDTLKGKSVLLLAASDFAEGINLAIQSKEISNHIICVSSKNKSEILEKINLLIK
;
A
#
# COMPACT_ATOMS: atom_id res chain seq x y z
N MET A 1 -11.03 0.23 -7.57
CA MET A 1 -10.32 1.28 -6.81
C MET A 1 -11.20 2.51 -6.70
N GLU A 2 -11.19 3.16 -5.54
CA GLU A 2 -11.91 4.41 -5.30
C GLU A 2 -10.97 5.45 -4.68
N LYS A 3 -10.94 6.67 -5.22
CA LYS A 3 -10.20 7.78 -4.60
C LYS A 3 -10.84 8.11 -3.24
N LEU A 4 -9.99 8.26 -2.23
CA LEU A 4 -10.37 8.62 -0.87
C LEU A 4 -10.24 10.12 -0.65
N ILE A 5 -9.01 10.61 -0.81
CA ILE A 5 -8.60 11.97 -0.49
C ILE A 5 -7.29 12.29 -1.20
N GLU A 6 -6.93 13.57 -1.25
CA GLU A 6 -5.63 14.04 -1.70
C GLU A 6 -4.97 14.85 -0.58
N ILE A 7 -3.70 14.56 -0.30
CA ILE A 7 -2.92 15.19 0.77
C ILE A 7 -1.57 15.57 0.20
N ALA A 8 -1.22 16.86 0.19
CA ALA A 8 0.09 17.35 -0.24
C ALA A 8 0.58 16.75 -1.58
N ASN A 9 -0.30 16.73 -2.60
CA ASN A 9 -0.07 16.15 -3.94
C ASN A 9 0.07 14.62 -3.99
N GLN A 10 -0.21 13.91 -2.90
CA GLN A 10 -0.43 12.46 -2.89
C GLN A 10 -1.92 12.14 -2.98
N SER A 11 -2.30 11.28 -3.92
CA SER A 11 -3.66 10.75 -4.00
C SER A 11 -3.76 9.42 -3.25
N PHE A 12 -4.71 9.33 -2.33
CA PHE A 12 -5.01 8.13 -1.56
C PHE A 12 -6.21 7.41 -2.17
N TYR A 13 -6.11 6.09 -2.24
CA TYR A 13 -7.11 5.21 -2.83
C TYR A 13 -7.41 4.03 -1.92
N HIS A 14 -8.63 3.50 -2.02
CA HIS A 14 -9.01 2.21 -1.46
C HIS A 14 -9.18 1.19 -2.58
N ALA A 15 -8.67 -0.02 -2.34
CA ALA A 15 -8.87 -1.16 -3.22
C ALA A 15 -9.05 -2.44 -2.40
N LYS A 16 -9.86 -3.35 -2.94
CA LYS A 16 -9.85 -4.76 -2.50
C LYS A 16 -8.69 -5.50 -3.17
N ILE A 17 -8.26 -6.60 -2.57
CA ILE A 17 -7.15 -7.40 -3.09
C ILE A 17 -7.38 -7.85 -4.55
N ASP A 18 -8.58 -8.32 -4.87
CA ASP A 18 -8.93 -8.78 -6.23
C ASP A 18 -8.92 -7.64 -7.26
N GLN A 19 -9.01 -6.39 -6.81
CA GLN A 19 -8.93 -5.22 -7.67
C GLN A 19 -7.49 -4.73 -7.84
N LEU A 20 -6.60 -5.07 -6.91
CA LEU A 20 -5.24 -4.53 -6.84
C LEU A 20 -4.45 -4.79 -8.13
N VAL A 21 -4.49 -6.02 -8.62
CA VAL A 21 -3.79 -6.45 -9.84
C VAL A 21 -4.19 -5.61 -11.05
N ASN A 22 -5.49 -5.44 -11.29
CA ASN A 22 -6.00 -4.64 -12.41
C ASN A 22 -5.75 -3.13 -12.21
N THR A 23 -5.62 -2.69 -10.97
CA THR A 23 -5.52 -1.28 -10.59
C THR A 23 -4.10 -0.74 -10.72
N ILE A 24 -3.09 -1.50 -10.27
CA ILE A 24 -1.69 -1.08 -10.35
C ILE A 24 -1.26 -0.87 -11.80
N VAL A 25 -1.92 -1.54 -12.76
CA VAL A 25 -1.63 -1.34 -14.18
C VAL A 25 -1.83 0.12 -14.62
N GLN A 26 -2.77 0.83 -13.99
CA GLN A 26 -3.20 2.18 -14.37
C GLN A 26 -2.37 3.31 -13.75
N HIS A 27 -1.51 3.00 -12.77
CA HIS A 27 -0.74 3.99 -12.04
C HIS A 27 0.75 3.62 -12.02
N ASN A 28 1.59 4.63 -12.11
CA ASN A 28 3.02 4.49 -11.87
C ASN A 28 3.35 5.15 -10.54
N ASN A 29 4.49 4.78 -9.96
CA ASN A 29 5.01 5.37 -8.74
C ASN A 29 4.09 5.21 -7.52
N CYS A 30 3.65 3.97 -7.30
CA CYS A 30 2.70 3.64 -6.24
C CYS A 30 3.39 3.18 -4.95
N ALA A 31 2.79 3.55 -3.82
CA ALA A 31 2.93 2.86 -2.56
C ALA A 31 1.70 1.99 -2.29
N VAL A 32 1.90 0.80 -1.75
CA VAL A 32 0.80 -0.08 -1.32
C VAL A 32 0.86 -0.24 0.19
N ILE A 33 -0.23 0.09 0.89
CA ILE A 33 -0.44 -0.24 2.30
C ILE A 33 -1.35 -1.46 2.36
N ILE A 34 -0.88 -2.55 2.96
CA ILE A 34 -1.60 -3.83 2.93
C ILE A 34 -1.39 -4.63 4.22
N ALA A 35 -2.41 -5.38 4.62
CA ALA A 35 -2.31 -6.32 5.75
C ALA A 35 -1.56 -7.59 5.37
N GLU A 36 -0.91 -8.22 6.33
CA GLU A 36 -0.12 -9.45 6.15
C GLU A 36 -0.88 -10.55 5.40
N GLU A 37 -2.11 -10.84 5.82
CA GLU A 37 -2.95 -11.89 5.24
C GLU A 37 -3.34 -11.62 3.78
N ASP A 38 -3.52 -10.35 3.42
CA ASP A 38 -3.87 -9.94 2.06
C ASP A 38 -2.62 -9.85 1.18
N PHE A 39 -1.45 -9.55 1.76
CA PHE A 39 -0.17 -9.57 1.08
C PHE A 39 0.22 -10.98 0.61
N LEU A 40 0.03 -11.99 1.46
CA LEU A 40 0.25 -13.39 1.09
C LEU A 40 -0.63 -13.83 -0.09
N LYS A 41 -1.92 -13.45 -0.07
CA LYS A 41 -2.82 -13.69 -1.21
C LYS A 41 -2.35 -12.96 -2.45
N TRP A 42 -1.88 -11.72 -2.29
CA TRP A 42 -1.39 -10.92 -3.40
C TRP A 42 -0.19 -11.56 -4.10
N ILE A 43 0.80 -12.02 -3.33
CA ILE A 43 1.98 -12.71 -3.85
C ILE A 43 1.56 -13.94 -4.66
N ALA A 44 0.60 -14.72 -4.18
CA ALA A 44 0.10 -15.91 -4.86
C ALA A 44 -0.59 -15.59 -6.21
N LEU A 45 -1.12 -14.38 -6.37
CA LEU A 45 -1.76 -13.93 -7.61
C LEU A 45 -0.77 -13.42 -8.67
N GLY A 46 0.50 -13.24 -8.33
CA GLY A 46 1.56 -12.90 -9.29
C GLY A 46 2.29 -11.59 -8.95
N ILE A 47 3.46 -11.73 -8.33
CA ILE A 47 4.32 -10.61 -7.90
C ILE A 47 5.04 -9.88 -9.04
N ASP A 48 5.14 -10.52 -10.21
CA ASP A 48 5.88 -10.00 -11.36
C ASP A 48 5.18 -8.84 -12.08
N LEU A 49 3.95 -8.53 -11.71
CA LEU A 49 3.17 -7.44 -12.29
C LEU A 49 3.62 -6.04 -11.81
N PHE A 50 4.64 -5.97 -10.95
CA PHE A 50 5.01 -4.76 -10.21
C PHE A 50 6.33 -4.12 -10.61
N ASP A 51 7.14 -4.78 -11.44
CA ASP A 51 8.45 -4.24 -11.84
C ASP A 51 8.28 -2.86 -12.51
N GLY A 52 8.74 -1.83 -11.80
CA GLY A 52 8.70 -0.43 -12.23
C GLY A 52 7.42 0.36 -11.91
N LYS A 53 6.42 -0.25 -11.27
CA LYS A 53 5.16 0.44 -10.90
C LYS A 53 5.02 0.69 -9.40
N ILE A 54 5.43 -0.27 -8.58
CA ILE A 54 5.39 -0.16 -7.11
C ILE A 54 6.80 0.05 -6.60
N TYR A 55 7.00 1.19 -5.95
CA TYR A 55 8.29 1.56 -5.38
C TYR A 55 8.32 1.37 -3.87
N GLN A 56 7.14 1.22 -3.26
CA GLN A 56 7.01 1.07 -1.82
C GLN A 56 5.88 0.12 -1.43
N ILE A 57 6.17 -0.78 -0.50
CA ILE A 57 5.19 -1.63 0.18
C ILE A 57 5.28 -1.34 1.67
N ILE A 58 4.17 -0.94 2.27
CA ILE A 58 4.02 -0.72 3.70
C ILE A 58 3.14 -1.85 4.22
N LEU A 59 3.77 -2.83 4.83
CA LEU A 59 3.11 -4.04 5.30
C LEU A 59 2.69 -3.86 6.75
N VAL A 60 1.39 -4.03 7.02
CA VAL A 60 0.87 -4.08 8.38
C VAL A 60 1.19 -5.46 8.95
N THR A 61 2.32 -5.56 9.66
CA THR A 61 2.86 -6.81 10.21
C THR A 61 3.79 -6.51 11.40
N ASN A 62 3.96 -7.50 12.26
CA ASN A 62 4.95 -7.47 13.34
C ASN A 62 6.29 -8.11 12.93
N ASN A 63 6.39 -8.71 11.74
CA ASN A 63 7.59 -9.41 11.31
C ASN A 63 7.79 -9.31 9.79
N LEU A 64 8.63 -8.37 9.35
CA LEU A 64 8.99 -8.24 7.93
C LEU A 64 9.89 -9.37 7.42
N ASN A 65 10.68 -10.01 8.28
CA ASN A 65 11.74 -10.92 7.85
C ASN A 65 11.20 -12.12 7.06
N VAL A 66 9.96 -12.52 7.32
CA VAL A 66 9.31 -13.63 6.60
C VAL A 66 8.99 -13.30 5.14
N PHE A 67 9.01 -12.01 4.76
CA PHE A 67 8.70 -11.54 3.40
C PHE A 67 9.94 -11.15 2.59
N TYR A 68 11.12 -11.14 3.23
CA TYR A 68 12.36 -10.73 2.58
C TYR A 68 12.69 -11.59 1.35
N ASP A 69 12.65 -12.91 1.50
CA ASP A 69 12.98 -13.83 0.41
C ASP A 69 11.97 -13.72 -0.74
N THR A 70 10.70 -13.45 -0.44
CA THR A 70 9.64 -13.27 -1.44
C THR A 70 9.86 -12.04 -2.32
N LEU A 71 10.43 -10.98 -1.76
CA LEU A 71 10.69 -9.72 -2.46
C LEU A 71 12.15 -9.60 -2.91
N LYS A 72 12.96 -10.63 -2.72
CA LYS A 72 14.39 -10.61 -3.03
C LYS A 72 14.60 -10.37 -4.53
N GLY A 73 15.44 -9.37 -4.84
CA GLY A 73 15.73 -8.97 -6.22
C GLY A 73 14.68 -8.04 -6.85
N LYS A 74 13.60 -7.72 -6.14
CA LYS A 74 12.63 -6.69 -6.57
C LYS A 74 13.10 -5.30 -6.12
N SER A 75 12.96 -4.32 -7.00
CA SER A 75 13.33 -2.92 -6.72
C SER A 75 12.20 -2.20 -5.97
N VAL A 76 11.97 -2.60 -4.72
CA VAL A 76 10.88 -2.07 -3.88
C VAL A 76 11.36 -1.79 -2.46
N LEU A 77 10.96 -0.67 -1.89
CA LEU A 77 11.17 -0.35 -0.49
C LEU A 77 10.09 -1.04 0.35
N LEU A 78 10.50 -1.92 1.27
CA LEU A 78 9.59 -2.60 2.20
C LEU A 78 9.67 -1.96 3.59
N LEU A 79 8.52 -1.54 4.13
CA LEU A 79 8.38 -0.97 5.48
C LEU A 79 7.38 -1.78 6.30
N ALA A 80 7.60 -1.83 7.61
CA ALA A 80 6.67 -2.39 8.58
C ALA A 80 5.81 -1.28 9.14
N ALA A 81 4.55 -1.57 9.37
CA ALA A 81 3.68 -0.79 10.22
C ALA A 81 2.99 -1.73 11.21
N SER A 82 2.81 -1.29 12.45
CA SER A 82 2.05 -2.01 13.47
C SER A 82 0.55 -1.99 13.18
N ASP A 83 0.07 -0.95 12.50
CA ASP A 83 -1.32 -0.83 12.04
C ASP A 83 -1.45 0.04 10.76
N PHE A 84 -2.68 0.15 10.25
CA PHE A 84 -2.97 0.99 9.07
C PHE A 84 -2.73 2.48 9.30
N ALA A 85 -2.91 3.01 10.51
CA ALA A 85 -2.72 4.42 10.78
C ALA A 85 -1.24 4.79 10.72
N GLU A 86 -0.37 3.97 11.32
CA GLU A 86 1.08 4.07 11.15
C GLU A 86 1.47 3.92 9.68
N GLY A 87 0.87 2.96 8.97
CA GLY A 87 1.13 2.77 7.54
C GLY A 87 0.77 3.99 6.70
N ILE A 88 -0.36 4.65 6.99
CA ILE A 88 -0.75 5.91 6.35
C ILE A 88 0.26 7.02 6.69
N ASN A 89 0.67 7.13 7.95
CA ASN A 89 1.65 8.15 8.36
C ASN A 89 3.00 7.96 7.63
N LEU A 90 3.49 6.72 7.52
CA LEU A 90 4.70 6.40 6.75
C LEU A 90 4.54 6.78 5.27
N ALA A 91 3.39 6.50 4.66
CA ALA A 91 3.09 6.90 3.27
C ALA A 91 3.14 8.42 3.08
N ILE A 92 2.53 9.18 3.99
CA ILE A 92 2.55 10.64 3.98
C ILE A 92 3.99 11.17 4.09
N GLN A 93 4.80 10.58 4.96
CA GLN A 93 6.21 10.96 5.13
C GLN A 93 7.09 10.57 3.94
N SER A 94 6.64 9.61 3.13
CA SER A 94 7.34 9.10 1.95
C SER A 94 6.76 9.59 0.61
N LYS A 95 5.88 10.59 0.63
CA LYS A 95 6.21 11.84 -0.06
C LYS A 95 6.78 11.76 -1.48
N GLU A 96 8.09 11.98 -1.47
CA GLU A 96 8.97 12.09 -2.63
C GLU A 96 9.18 10.75 -3.35
N ILE A 97 8.86 9.63 -2.69
CA ILE A 97 8.97 8.28 -3.24
C ILE A 97 7.74 7.96 -4.07
N SER A 98 6.54 8.22 -3.55
CA SER A 98 5.29 7.75 -4.18
C SER A 98 4.22 8.85 -4.16
N ASN A 99 3.53 9.08 -5.29
CA ASN A 99 2.43 10.05 -5.37
C ASN A 99 1.04 9.40 -5.37
N HIS A 100 0.96 8.07 -5.51
CA HIS A 100 -0.27 7.31 -5.43
C HIS A 100 -0.17 6.30 -4.28
N ILE A 101 -1.06 6.41 -3.30
CA ILE A 101 -1.10 5.52 -2.14
C ILE A 101 -2.33 4.63 -2.23
N ILE A 102 -2.13 3.33 -2.32
CA ILE A 102 -3.20 2.34 -2.44
C ILE A 102 -3.34 1.60 -1.11
N CYS A 103 -4.41 1.89 -0.38
CA CYS A 103 -4.79 1.18 0.83
C CYS A 103 -5.58 -0.08 0.43
N VAL A 104 -4.93 -1.23 0.55
CA VAL A 104 -5.52 -2.54 0.26
C VAL A 104 -6.11 -3.10 1.54
N SER A 105 -7.42 -3.24 1.56
CA SER A 105 -8.09 -3.85 2.70
C SER A 105 -9.42 -4.46 2.28
N SER A 106 -9.73 -5.61 2.86
CA SER A 106 -11.07 -6.18 2.88
C SER A 106 -12.07 -5.34 3.69
N LYS A 107 -11.59 -4.45 4.56
CA LYS A 107 -12.40 -3.52 5.37
C LYS A 107 -13.09 -2.47 4.53
N ASN A 108 -14.09 -1.84 5.13
CA ASN A 108 -14.92 -0.84 4.48
C ASN A 108 -14.17 0.49 4.33
N LYS A 109 -14.36 1.16 3.18
CA LYS A 109 -13.72 2.42 2.79
C LYS A 109 -13.77 3.49 3.89
N SER A 110 -14.91 3.62 4.56
CA SER A 110 -15.14 4.66 5.56
C SER A 110 -14.17 4.58 6.74
N GLU A 111 -13.76 3.38 7.15
CA GLU A 111 -12.81 3.18 8.26
C GLU A 111 -11.40 3.69 7.90
N ILE A 112 -10.97 3.48 6.65
CA ILE A 112 -9.67 3.98 6.17
C ILE A 112 -9.69 5.50 6.06
N LEU A 113 -10.77 6.07 5.52
CA LEU A 113 -10.90 7.52 5.39
C LEU A 113 -10.91 8.22 6.77
N GLU A 114 -11.58 7.62 7.76
CA GLU A 114 -11.58 8.14 9.13
C GLU A 114 -10.16 8.16 9.73
N LYS A 115 -9.39 7.09 9.56
CA LYS A 115 -7.99 7.03 10.00
C LYS A 115 -7.12 8.10 9.33
N ILE A 116 -7.28 8.30 8.02
CA ILE A 116 -6.55 9.35 7.30
C ILE A 116 -6.91 10.74 7.86
N ASN A 117 -8.19 11.02 8.08
CA ASN A 117 -8.66 12.30 8.60
C ASN A 117 -8.17 12.61 10.02
N LEU A 118 -7.86 11.59 10.83
CA LEU A 118 -7.28 11.78 12.16
C LEU A 118 -5.81 12.21 12.12
N LEU A 119 -5.09 11.89 11.04
CA LEU A 119 -3.65 12.13 10.91
C LEU A 119 -3.32 13.49 10.27
N ILE A 120 -4.29 14.14 9.62
CA ILE A 120 -4.11 15.41 8.89
C ILE A 120 -4.71 16.63 9.62
N LYS A 121 -5.18 16.45 10.86
CA LYS A 121 -5.60 17.55 11.75
C LYS A 121 -4.41 18.14 12.48
#